data_AF-A0A8R1IHY9-F1
#
_entry.id   AF-A0A8R1IHY9-F1
#
_cell.length_a   1.000
_cell.length_b   1.000
_cell.length_c   1.000
_cell.angle_alpha   90.00
_cell.angle_beta   90.00
_cell.angle_gamma   90.00
#
_symmetry.space_group_name_H-M   'P 1'
#
loop_
_entity.id
_entity.type
_entity.pdbx_description
1 polymer ?
#
loop_
_entity_poly.entity_id
_entity_poly.type
_entity_poly.pdbx_seq_one_letter_code
_entity_poly.pdbx_strand_id
1 'polypeptide(L)'
;MHNWPPWPSGFHENCGAHHQSSNPLESQLSRQTSFGVTVRVNGDSRAIVLRVLDCALASFEILAGLIDVPLPLNKIDFILVPEYDGGMENWGHITISQSLATTGDDAHLIYLIAHEIAHHWIGNRATIDSWNYICLQEDIADWLAIKAVKALLTDEIRLQRFQLAQYVEI
;
A
#
# COMPACT_ATOMS: atom_id res chain seq x y z
N MET A 1 -12.58 -19.96 35.47
CA MET A 1 -12.19 -18.55 35.68
C MET A 1 -10.68 -18.56 35.93
N HIS A 2 -9.88 -18.29 34.89
CA HIS A 2 -8.42 -18.35 34.96
C HIS A 2 -7.86 -16.93 35.13
N ASN A 3 -7.17 -16.70 36.25
CA ASN A 3 -6.47 -15.45 36.56
C ASN A 3 -5.07 -15.47 35.94
N TRP A 4 -4.73 -14.38 35.24
CA TRP A 4 -3.38 -14.07 34.76
C TRP A 4 -2.51 -13.48 35.90
N PRO A 5 -1.18 -13.67 35.88
CA PRO A 5 -0.29 -13.05 36.87
C PRO A 5 -0.12 -11.54 36.62
N PRO A 6 0.18 -10.74 37.67
CA PRO A 6 0.40 -9.30 37.52
C PRO A 6 1.76 -8.97 36.89
N TRP A 7 1.80 -7.85 36.16
CA TRP A 7 2.99 -7.32 35.49
C TRP A 7 4.07 -6.87 36.50
N PRO A 8 5.37 -7.08 36.22
CA PRO A 8 6.43 -6.57 37.06
C PRO A 8 6.63 -5.07 36.81
N SER A 9 6.52 -4.29 37.89
CA SER A 9 6.83 -2.86 37.94
C SER A 9 8.34 -2.65 38.08
N GLY A 10 8.98 -2.10 37.04
CA GLY A 10 10.31 -1.53 37.17
C GLY A 10 11.19 -1.70 35.94
N PHE A 11 11.12 -0.76 35.00
CA PHE A 11 12.23 -0.44 34.12
C PHE A 11 12.19 1.07 33.85
N HIS A 12 12.94 1.81 34.66
CA HIS A 12 13.30 3.19 34.38
C HIS A 12 14.76 3.22 33.91
N GLU A 13 14.96 3.94 32.81
CA GLU A 13 16.20 4.54 32.30
C GLU A 13 17.23 3.64 31.57
N ASN A 14 17.32 3.82 30.25
CA ASN A 14 18.39 4.70 29.75
C ASN A 14 18.09 5.28 28.35
N CYS A 15 18.05 6.61 28.29
CA CYS A 15 18.00 7.43 27.08
C CYS A 15 19.30 7.26 26.26
N GLY A 16 19.18 7.11 24.95
CA GLY A 16 20.36 7.15 24.07
C GLY A 16 20.12 6.70 22.63
N ALA A 17 19.10 7.22 21.96
CA ALA A 17 19.06 7.22 20.50
C ALA A 17 18.60 8.60 20.04
N HIS A 18 19.45 9.30 19.30
CA HIS A 18 19.12 10.56 18.64
C HIS A 18 17.98 10.33 17.64
N HIS A 19 16.73 10.41 18.11
CA HIS A 19 15.60 10.65 17.24
C HIS A 19 15.67 12.13 16.87
N GLN A 20 16.29 12.43 15.72
CA GLN A 20 16.12 13.74 15.11
C GLN A 20 14.62 13.93 14.93
N SER A 21 14.03 14.83 15.72
CA SER A 21 12.62 15.17 15.60
C SER A 21 12.42 15.80 14.23
N SER A 22 12.03 15.00 13.25
CA SER A 22 11.54 15.50 11.97
C SER A 22 10.30 16.34 12.25
N ASN A 23 10.21 17.49 11.59
CA ASN A 23 9.07 18.38 11.70
C ASN A 23 7.80 17.60 11.29
N PRO A 24 6.74 17.52 12.13
CA PRO A 24 5.53 16.75 11.82
C PRO A 24 4.84 17.13 10.50
N LEU A 25 5.16 18.32 9.98
CA LEU A 25 4.63 18.87 8.73
C LEU A 25 5.39 18.38 7.47
N GLU A 26 6.56 17.75 7.62
CA GLU A 26 7.32 17.21 6.48
C GLU A 26 7.17 15.69 6.28
N SER A 27 6.65 14.98 7.29
CA SER A 27 6.50 13.51 7.30
C SER A 27 5.15 13.00 6.75
N GLN A 28 4.27 13.91 6.35
CA GLN A 28 2.94 13.58 5.83
C GLN A 28 2.63 14.42 4.60
N LEU A 29 2.26 13.76 3.51
CA LEU A 29 1.78 14.41 2.29
C LEU A 29 0.44 13.83 1.87
N SER A 30 -0.39 14.67 1.28
CA SER A 30 -1.67 14.24 0.73
C SER A 30 -2.02 15.01 -0.53
N ARG A 31 -2.82 14.38 -1.40
CA ARG A 31 -3.48 14.98 -2.55
C ARG A 31 -4.84 14.31 -2.73
N GLN A 32 -5.68 14.87 -3.57
CA GLN A 32 -7.03 14.37 -3.83
C GLN A 32 -7.10 13.78 -5.24
N THR A 33 -7.83 12.68 -5.39
CA THR A 33 -8.19 12.15 -6.70
C THR A 33 -9.20 13.06 -7.40
N SER A 34 -9.38 12.87 -8.70
CA SER A 34 -10.34 13.57 -9.55
C SER A 34 -11.80 13.40 -9.08
N PHE A 35 -12.09 12.30 -8.39
CA PHE A 35 -13.39 11.94 -7.83
C PHE A 35 -13.50 12.23 -6.32
N GLY A 36 -12.55 12.96 -5.74
CA GLY A 36 -12.72 13.57 -4.42
C GLY A 36 -12.18 12.76 -3.24
N VAL A 37 -11.48 11.64 -3.45
CA VAL A 37 -10.89 10.85 -2.35
C VAL A 37 -9.51 11.37 -2.03
N THR A 38 -9.25 11.67 -0.75
CA THR A 38 -7.92 12.11 -0.32
C THR A 38 -6.98 10.91 -0.16
N VAL A 39 -5.89 10.87 -0.92
CA VAL A 39 -4.78 9.93 -0.71
C VAL A 39 -3.73 10.60 0.15
N ARG A 40 -3.34 9.96 1.25
CA ARG A 40 -2.35 10.47 2.19
C ARG A 40 -1.30 9.42 2.49
N VAL A 41 -0.04 9.83 2.55
CA VAL A 41 1.09 8.96 2.88
C VAL A 41 1.81 9.54 4.09
N ASN A 42 2.18 8.66 5.03
CA ASN A 42 2.99 9.00 6.20
C ASN A 42 4.34 8.29 6.12
N GLY A 43 5.42 8.99 6.43
CA GLY A 43 6.76 8.40 6.49
C GLY A 43 7.85 9.42 6.80
N ASP A 44 9.04 8.93 7.12
CA ASP A 44 10.14 9.78 7.63
C ASP A 44 10.92 10.53 6.55
N SER A 45 10.83 10.07 5.29
CA SER A 45 11.53 10.66 4.15
C SER A 45 10.56 11.26 3.16
N ARG A 46 10.64 12.58 2.96
CA ARG A 46 9.80 13.31 2.00
C ARG A 46 9.88 12.74 0.59
N ALA A 47 11.06 12.30 0.14
CA ALA A 47 11.25 11.72 -1.19
C ALA A 47 10.49 10.39 -1.35
N ILE A 48 10.55 9.54 -0.32
CA ILE A 48 9.84 8.25 -0.29
C ILE A 48 8.33 8.48 -0.22
N VAL A 49 7.89 9.41 0.64
CA VAL A 49 6.48 9.78 0.79
C VAL A 49 5.92 10.30 -0.54
N LEU A 50 6.65 11.18 -1.24
CA LEU A 50 6.26 11.66 -2.57
C LEU A 50 6.15 10.53 -3.60
N ARG A 51 7.16 9.65 -3.65
CA ARG A 51 7.18 8.51 -4.58
C ARG A 51 5.94 7.62 -4.42
N VAL A 52 5.62 7.25 -3.18
CA VAL A 52 4.44 6.42 -2.87
C VAL A 52 3.16 7.17 -3.18
N LEU A 53 3.07 8.46 -2.83
CA LEU A 53 1.88 9.27 -3.08
C LEU A 53 1.58 9.42 -4.57
N ASP A 54 2.61 9.67 -5.39
CA ASP A 54 2.47 9.79 -6.84
C ASP A 54 2.01 8.46 -7.48
N CYS A 55 2.61 7.33 -7.06
CA CYS A 55 2.17 6.00 -7.51
C CYS A 55 0.73 5.70 -7.07
N ALA A 56 0.39 5.97 -5.81
CA ALA A 56 -0.94 5.68 -5.25
C ALA A 56 -2.04 6.49 -5.93
N LEU A 57 -1.84 7.80 -6.15
CA LEU A 57 -2.82 8.61 -6.87
C LEU A 57 -3.02 8.10 -8.29
N ALA A 58 -1.93 7.87 -9.02
CA ALA A 58 -2.02 7.47 -10.42
C ALA A 58 -2.69 6.08 -10.56
N SER A 59 -2.33 5.11 -9.71
CA SER A 59 -3.00 3.81 -9.66
C SER A 59 -4.47 3.95 -9.30
N PHE A 60 -4.84 4.81 -8.34
CA PHE A 60 -6.23 4.98 -7.94
C PHE A 60 -7.10 5.58 -9.06
N GLU A 61 -6.60 6.58 -9.79
CA GLU A 61 -7.29 7.14 -10.95
C GLU A 61 -7.56 6.08 -12.02
N ILE A 62 -6.55 5.27 -12.34
CA ILE A 62 -6.66 4.21 -13.35
C ILE A 62 -7.69 3.17 -12.90
N LEU A 63 -7.58 2.67 -11.67
CA LEU A 63 -8.47 1.62 -11.17
C LEU A 63 -9.91 2.11 -11.03
N ALA A 64 -10.12 3.34 -10.56
CA ALA A 64 -11.44 3.95 -10.48
C ALA A 64 -12.07 4.07 -11.88
N GLY A 65 -11.30 4.47 -12.89
CA GLY A 65 -11.76 4.53 -14.28
C GLY A 65 -12.04 3.17 -14.91
N LEU A 66 -11.32 2.11 -14.52
CA LEU A 66 -11.54 0.74 -15.01
C LEU A 66 -12.78 0.08 -14.39
N ILE A 67 -13.00 0.30 -13.10
CA ILE A 67 -14.07 -0.37 -12.35
C ILE A 67 -15.39 0.40 -12.46
N ASP A 68 -15.34 1.73 -12.60
CA ASP A 68 -16.50 2.62 -12.75
C ASP A 68 -17.57 2.43 -11.64
N VAL A 69 -17.11 2.12 -10.43
CA VAL A 69 -17.95 2.02 -9.24
C VAL A 69 -17.38 2.94 -8.16
N PRO A 70 -18.12 3.94 -7.66
CA PRO A 70 -17.60 4.86 -6.66
C PRO A 70 -17.42 4.15 -5.31
N LEU A 71 -16.29 4.36 -4.64
CA LEU A 71 -16.08 3.91 -3.26
C LEU A 71 -16.68 4.92 -2.28
N PRO A 72 -17.32 4.47 -1.18
CA PRO A 72 -17.87 5.35 -0.16
C PRO A 72 -16.77 5.79 0.83
N LEU A 73 -15.63 6.23 0.31
CA LEU A 73 -14.47 6.66 1.09
C LEU A 73 -14.19 8.12 0.82
N ASN A 74 -13.89 8.86 1.88
CA ASN A 74 -13.43 10.26 1.75
C ASN A 74 -11.90 10.35 1.75
N LYS A 75 -11.21 9.30 2.22
CA LYS A 75 -9.75 9.22 2.27
C LYS A 75 -9.24 7.79 2.22
N ILE A 76 -7.98 7.62 1.82
CA ILE A 76 -7.16 6.42 1.99
C ILE A 76 -5.78 6.85 2.51
N ASP A 77 -5.36 6.23 3.62
CA ASP A 77 -4.06 6.43 4.23
C ASP A 77 -3.11 5.30 3.85
N PHE A 78 -1.88 5.65 3.46
CA PHE A 78 -0.77 4.72 3.29
C PHE A 78 0.18 4.83 4.47
N ILE A 79 0.52 3.68 5.04
CA ILE A 79 1.42 3.53 6.18
C ILE A 79 2.60 2.68 5.73
N LEU A 80 3.80 3.24 5.80
CA LEU A 80 5.03 2.51 5.52
C LEU A 80 5.43 1.72 6.77
N VAL A 81 5.52 0.39 6.65
CA VAL A 81 5.82 -0.50 7.77
C VAL A 81 7.26 -1.02 7.64
N PRO A 82 8.15 -0.76 8.62
CA PRO A 82 9.47 -1.38 8.70
C PRO A 82 9.37 -2.89 8.89
N GLU A 83 10.35 -3.65 8.36
CA GLU A 83 10.44 -5.11 8.56
C GLU A 83 9.17 -5.89 8.14
N TYR A 84 8.51 -5.39 7.09
CA TYR A 84 7.33 -5.99 6.49
C TYR A 84 7.55 -6.23 5.01
N ASP A 85 7.28 -7.44 4.55
CA ASP A 85 7.36 -7.84 3.14
C ASP A 85 5.95 -8.06 2.61
N GLY A 86 5.43 -7.08 1.86
CA GLY A 86 4.10 -7.13 1.26
C GLY A 86 3.27 -5.85 1.47
N GLY A 87 1.96 -6.04 1.35
CA GLY A 87 0.91 -5.04 1.52
C GLY A 87 -0.32 -5.65 2.20
N MET A 88 -1.14 -4.80 2.82
CA MET A 88 -2.43 -5.20 3.38
C MET A 88 -3.47 -4.10 3.14
N GLU A 89 -4.65 -4.53 2.72
CA GLU A 89 -5.71 -3.74 2.11
C GLU A 89 -6.69 -3.09 3.08
N ASN A 90 -6.31 -2.89 4.36
CA ASN A 90 -7.28 -2.49 5.38
C ASN A 90 -8.09 -1.25 4.92
N TRP A 91 -9.41 -1.28 5.14
CA TRP A 91 -10.33 -0.29 4.58
C TRP A 91 -9.96 1.16 4.94
N GLY A 92 -9.50 1.92 3.95
CA GLY A 92 -9.06 3.31 4.12
C GLY A 92 -7.67 3.48 4.77
N HIS A 93 -6.96 2.38 5.05
CA HIS A 93 -5.67 2.33 5.75
C HIS A 93 -4.76 1.22 5.19
N ILE A 94 -4.18 1.46 4.02
CA ILE A 94 -3.26 0.51 3.38
C ILE A 94 -1.91 0.53 4.09
N THR A 95 -1.40 -0.64 4.43
CA THR A 95 -0.01 -0.80 4.87
C THR A 95 0.83 -1.33 3.73
N ILE A 96 2.02 -0.78 3.51
CA ILE A 96 2.97 -1.28 2.52
C ILE A 96 4.37 -1.40 3.12
N SER A 97 5.16 -2.32 2.56
CA SER A 97 6.57 -2.49 2.87
C SER A 97 7.37 -1.20 2.71
N GLN A 98 8.03 -0.76 3.78
CA GLN A 98 8.93 0.39 3.72
C GLN A 98 10.17 0.11 2.85
N SER A 99 10.66 -1.13 2.80
CA SER A 99 11.81 -1.50 1.98
C SER A 99 11.47 -1.35 0.49
N LEU A 100 10.31 -1.84 0.05
CA LEU A 100 9.84 -1.67 -1.33
C LEU A 100 9.60 -0.19 -1.67
N ALA A 101 9.02 0.59 -0.76
CA ALA A 101 8.83 2.03 -0.93
C ALA A 101 10.17 2.79 -1.06
N THR A 102 11.24 2.28 -0.44
CA THR A 102 12.56 2.93 -0.45
C THR A 102 13.41 2.51 -1.65
N THR A 103 13.55 1.21 -1.87
CA THR A 103 14.54 0.64 -2.82
C THR A 103 13.93 -0.31 -3.84
N GLY A 104 12.64 -0.65 -3.72
CA GLY A 104 11.97 -1.55 -4.66
C GLY A 104 11.94 -0.98 -6.08
N ASP A 105 11.93 -1.85 -7.09
CA ASP A 105 11.71 -1.43 -8.47
C ASP A 105 10.33 -0.78 -8.64
N ASP A 106 10.24 0.24 -9.50
CA ASP A 106 9.00 0.99 -9.70
C ASP A 106 7.85 0.10 -10.16
N ALA A 107 8.11 -0.94 -10.97
CA ALA A 107 7.07 -1.87 -11.40
C ALA A 107 6.44 -2.62 -10.23
N HIS A 108 7.29 -3.13 -9.32
CA HIS A 108 6.83 -3.86 -8.14
C HIS A 108 6.13 -2.94 -7.15
N LEU A 109 6.62 -1.70 -6.95
CA LEU A 109 5.95 -0.74 -6.08
C LEU A 109 4.57 -0.35 -6.62
N ILE A 110 4.47 -0.03 -7.92
CA ILE A 110 3.20 0.32 -8.56
C ILE A 110 2.23 -0.85 -8.47
N TYR A 111 2.70 -2.07 -8.76
CA TYR A 111 1.90 -3.28 -8.66
C TYR A 111 1.33 -3.46 -7.26
N LEU A 112 2.19 -3.46 -6.24
CA LEU A 112 1.76 -3.66 -4.85
C LEU A 112 0.74 -2.58 -4.44
N ILE A 113 1.03 -1.31 -4.70
CA ILE A 113 0.11 -0.23 -4.37
C ILE A 113 -1.23 -0.40 -5.10
N ALA A 114 -1.21 -0.75 -6.38
CA ALA A 114 -2.42 -0.96 -7.16
C ALA A 114 -3.22 -2.18 -6.67
N HIS A 115 -2.55 -3.25 -6.24
CA HIS A 115 -3.15 -4.45 -5.65
C HIS A 115 -3.96 -4.09 -4.40
N GLU A 116 -3.32 -3.41 -3.44
CA GLU A 116 -3.98 -3.00 -2.20
C GLU A 116 -5.12 -2.00 -2.42
N ILE A 117 -4.99 -1.12 -3.42
CA ILE A 117 -6.08 -0.21 -3.82
C ILE A 117 -7.23 -1.01 -4.45
N ALA A 118 -6.95 -1.97 -5.34
CA ALA A 118 -7.96 -2.79 -6.01
C ALA A 118 -8.83 -3.53 -4.99
N HIS A 119 -8.24 -3.95 -3.87
CA HIS A 119 -8.97 -4.63 -2.80
C HIS A 119 -10.06 -3.79 -2.12
N HIS A 120 -10.05 -2.46 -2.27
CA HIS A 120 -11.16 -1.61 -1.85
C HIS A 120 -12.45 -1.88 -2.65
N TRP A 121 -12.35 -2.38 -3.88
CA TRP A 121 -13.53 -2.90 -4.57
C TRP A 121 -13.73 -4.38 -4.30
N ILE A 122 -12.65 -5.18 -4.39
CA ILE A 122 -12.70 -6.64 -4.39
C ILE A 122 -11.88 -7.20 -3.23
N GLY A 123 -12.52 -7.58 -2.13
CA GLY A 123 -11.84 -7.80 -0.85
C GLY A 123 -12.68 -7.20 0.25
N ASN A 124 -12.91 -5.90 0.13
CA ASN A 124 -13.62 -5.11 1.11
C ASN A 124 -15.09 -4.81 0.74
N ARG A 125 -15.36 -4.22 -0.43
CA ARG A 125 -16.73 -3.89 -0.84
C ARG A 125 -17.51 -5.12 -1.33
N ALA A 126 -16.87 -5.92 -2.16
CA ALA A 126 -17.35 -7.23 -2.56
C ALA A 126 -16.42 -8.28 -1.96
N THR A 127 -16.95 -9.08 -1.03
CA THR A 127 -16.19 -10.07 -0.28
C THR A 127 -16.72 -11.47 -0.56
N ILE A 128 -15.81 -12.45 -0.65
CA ILE A 128 -16.17 -13.87 -0.74
C ILE A 128 -16.95 -14.31 0.51
N ASP A 129 -17.79 -15.32 0.35
CA ASP A 129 -18.54 -15.92 1.45
C ASP A 129 -17.71 -16.96 2.24
N SER A 130 -16.60 -17.43 1.66
CA SER A 130 -15.74 -18.46 2.23
C SER A 130 -14.31 -18.33 1.72
N TRP A 131 -13.35 -18.54 2.62
CA TRP A 131 -11.91 -18.56 2.33
C TRP A 131 -11.49 -19.58 1.26
N ASN A 132 -12.33 -20.58 0.98
CA ASN A 132 -12.10 -21.53 -0.12
C ASN A 132 -12.01 -20.83 -1.49
N TYR A 133 -12.52 -19.59 -1.59
CA TYR A 133 -12.52 -18.78 -2.81
C TYR A 133 -11.59 -17.56 -2.72
N ILE A 134 -10.65 -17.54 -1.77
CA ILE A 134 -9.73 -16.40 -1.56
C ILE A 134 -8.94 -16.05 -2.82
N CYS A 135 -8.56 -17.06 -3.61
CA CYS A 135 -7.91 -16.86 -4.89
C CYS A 135 -8.71 -15.94 -5.82
N LEU A 136 -10.04 -15.94 -5.78
CA LEU A 136 -10.84 -15.07 -6.62
C LEU A 136 -10.62 -13.59 -6.30
N GLN A 137 -10.41 -13.24 -5.04
CA GLN A 137 -10.14 -11.85 -4.65
C GLN A 137 -8.74 -11.44 -5.05
N GLU A 138 -7.76 -12.28 -4.75
CA GLU A 138 -6.34 -12.05 -5.08
C GLU A 138 -6.13 -11.98 -6.60
N ASP A 139 -6.66 -12.94 -7.36
CA ASP A 139 -6.47 -13.01 -8.81
C ASP A 139 -7.10 -11.80 -9.54
N ILE A 140 -8.23 -11.28 -9.04
CA ILE A 140 -8.86 -10.08 -9.61
C ILE A 140 -8.06 -8.83 -9.24
N ALA A 141 -7.58 -8.72 -8.00
CA ALA A 141 -6.71 -7.63 -7.56
C ALA A 141 -5.41 -7.61 -8.38
N ASP A 142 -4.79 -8.77 -8.58
CA ASP A 142 -3.60 -8.97 -9.42
C ASP A 142 -3.84 -8.50 -10.85
N TRP A 143 -4.94 -8.96 -11.46
CA TRP A 143 -5.27 -8.60 -12.83
C TRP A 143 -5.44 -7.09 -13.00
N LEU A 144 -6.12 -6.42 -12.06
CA LEU A 144 -6.29 -4.98 -12.03
C LEU A 144 -4.95 -4.25 -11.82
N ALA A 145 -4.12 -4.72 -10.90
CA ALA A 145 -2.81 -4.16 -10.62
C ALA A 145 -1.90 -4.21 -11.86
N ILE A 146 -1.89 -5.33 -12.60
CA ILE A 146 -1.13 -5.47 -13.86
C ILE A 146 -1.60 -4.44 -14.91
N LYS A 147 -2.90 -4.13 -14.97
CA LYS A 147 -3.41 -3.06 -15.86
C LYS A 147 -2.86 -1.69 -15.48
N ALA A 148 -2.83 -1.38 -14.18
CA ALA A 148 -2.26 -0.13 -13.67
C ALA A 148 -0.76 -0.04 -13.97
N VAL A 149 0.01 -1.11 -13.71
CA VAL A 149 1.44 -1.19 -14.02
C VAL A 149 1.69 -0.92 -15.51
N LYS A 150 0.94 -1.59 -16.40
CA LYS A 150 1.06 -1.41 -17.85
C LYS A 150 0.71 0.01 -18.30
N ALA A 151 -0.21 0.68 -17.63
CA ALA A 151 -0.61 2.05 -17.96
C ALA A 151 0.39 3.10 -17.45
N LEU A 152 1.09 2.83 -16.35
CA LEU A 152 2.03 3.76 -15.73
C LEU A 152 3.48 3.58 -16.18
N LEU A 153 3.89 2.36 -16.52
CA LEU A 153 5.22 2.09 -17.06
C LEU A 153 5.26 2.29 -18.56
N THR A 154 6.08 3.25 -18.99
CA THR A 154 6.39 3.48 -20.41
C THR A 154 7.56 2.62 -20.91
N ASP A 155 8.34 2.02 -20.01
CA ASP A 155 9.49 1.18 -20.33
C ASP A 155 9.04 -0.26 -20.58
N GLU A 156 9.02 -0.66 -21.86
CA GLU A 156 8.60 -2.00 -22.29
C GLU A 156 9.51 -3.11 -21.76
N ILE A 157 10.81 -2.87 -21.63
CA ILE A 157 11.76 -3.88 -21.13
C ILE A 157 11.51 -4.11 -19.65
N ARG A 158 11.31 -3.04 -18.88
CA ARG A 158 10.99 -3.14 -17.46
C ARG A 158 9.65 -3.85 -17.25
N LEU A 159 8.63 -3.51 -18.04
CA LEU A 159 7.33 -4.19 -18.01
C LEU A 159 7.47 -5.70 -18.31
N GLN A 160 8.21 -6.06 -19.36
CA GLN A 160 8.44 -7.47 -19.70
C GLN A 160 9.19 -8.21 -18.59
N ARG A 161 10.21 -7.60 -17.98
CA ARG A 161 10.92 -8.18 -16.83
C ARG A 161 9.99 -8.42 -15.65
N PHE A 162 9.16 -7.44 -15.31
CA PHE A 162 8.17 -7.58 -14.25
C PHE A 162 7.19 -8.73 -14.53
N GLN A 163 6.65 -8.80 -15.75
CA GLN A 163 5.73 -9.87 -16.15
C GLN A 163 6.39 -11.25 -16.10
N LEU A 164 7.65 -11.36 -16.53
CA LEU A 164 8.38 -12.63 -16.53
C LEU A 164 8.82 -13.04 -15.12
N ALA A 165 9.10 -12.09 -14.22
CA ALA A 165 9.48 -12.38 -12.84
C ALA A 165 8.38 -13.14 -12.07
N GLN A 166 7.12 -13.01 -12.48
CA GLN A 166 6.02 -13.80 -11.91
C GLN A 166 6.08 -15.29 -12.30
N TYR A 167 6.79 -15.64 -13.38
CA TYR A 167 6.87 -17.01 -13.91
C TYR A 167 8.23 -17.67 -13.71
N VAL A 168 9.24 -16.89 -13.32
CA VAL A 168 10.58 -17.40 -13.08
C VAL A 168 10.92 -17.07 -11.63
N GLU A 169 11.01 -18.10 -10.78
CA GLU A 169 11.52 -17.98 -9.41
C GLU A 169 13.01 -17.61 -9.46
N ILE A 170 13.33 -16.31 -9.63
CA ILE A 170 14.71 -15.78 -9.56
C ILE A 170 14.83 -14.83 -8.38
#